data_AF-A0A6C0CKR7-F1
#
_entry.id   AF-A0A6C0CKR7-F1
#
_cell.length_a   1.000
_cell.length_b   1.000
_cell.length_c   1.000
_cell.angle_alpha   90.00
_cell.angle_beta   90.00
_cell.angle_gamma   90.00
#
_symmetry.space_group_name_H-M   'P 1'
#
loop_
_entity.id
_entity.type
_entity.pdbx_description
1 polymer ?
#
loop_
_entity_poly.entity_id
_entity_poly.type
_entity_poly.pdbx_seq_one_letter_code
_entity_poly.pdbx_strand_id
1 'polypeptide(L)' 'MPKCKVCKKKVISGVTEFKCKCGAILCLTHRYPENHICTIDYKTQ' A
#
# COMPACT_ATOMS: atom_id res chain seq x y z
N MET A 1 -4.05 7.37 12.35
CA MET A 1 -3.11 7.90 11.33
C MET A 1 -2.60 6.75 10.50
N PRO A 2 -3.03 6.60 9.24
CA PRO A 2 -2.52 5.54 8.38
C PRO A 2 -1.01 5.73 8.17
N LYS A 3 -0.27 4.62 8.15
CA LYS A 3 1.17 4.60 7.89
C LYS A 3 1.44 3.59 6.80
N CYS A 4 2.43 3.87 5.96
CA CYS A 4 2.86 2.94 4.93
C CYS A 4 3.35 1.64 5.59
N LYS A 5 2.86 0.49 5.14
CA LYS A 5 3.28 -0.82 5.68
C LYS A 5 4.75 -1.14 5.39
N VAL A 6 5.35 -0.49 4.39
CA VAL A 6 6.74 -0.69 3.97
C VAL A 6 7.68 0.25 4.73
N CYS A 7 7.55 1.57 4.51
CA CYS A 7 8.49 2.56 5.07
C CYS A 7 8.02 3.20 6.39
N LYS A 8 6.86 2.81 6.93
CA LYS A 8 6.23 3.39 8.14
C LYS A 8 5.96 4.90 8.08
N LYS A 9 6.12 5.53 6.89
CA LYS A 9 5.86 6.95 6.65
C LYS A 9 4.38 7.24 6.84
N LYS A 10 4.08 8.41 7.42
CA LYS A 10 2.71 8.86 7.65
C LYS A 10 1.99 9.05 6.31
N VAL A 11 0.86 8.37 6.15
CA VAL A 11 -0.04 8.50 5.00
C VAL A 11 -1.20 9.37 5.45
N ILE A 12 -1.55 10.37 4.65
CA ILE A 12 -2.66 11.27 4.95
C ILE A 12 -3.87 10.75 4.17
N SER A 13 -4.85 10.21 4.90
CA SER A 13 -6.15 9.82 4.36
C SER A 13 -6.79 11.03 3.67
N GLY A 14 -7.29 10.82 2.45
CA GLY A 14 -7.82 11.88 1.58
C GLY A 14 -6.87 12.41 0.49
N VAL A 15 -5.55 12.26 0.61
CA VAL A 15 -4.59 12.74 -0.42
C VAL A 15 -3.70 11.62 -0.96
N THR A 16 -3.32 10.68 -0.09
CA THR A 16 -2.31 9.66 -0.40
C THR A 16 -2.72 8.26 0.04
N GLU A 17 -4.01 8.01 0.22
CA GLU A 17 -4.50 6.69 0.61
C GLU A 17 -4.46 5.68 -0.55
N PHE A 18 -3.32 5.02 -0.70
CA PHE A 18 -3.22 3.86 -1.58
C PHE A 18 -3.47 2.60 -0.77
N LYS A 19 -4.69 2.10 -0.83
CA LYS A 19 -5.02 0.75 -0.35
C LYS A 19 -4.70 -0.24 -1.45
N CYS A 20 -3.70 -1.09 -1.22
CA CYS A 20 -3.50 -2.25 -2.06
C CYS A 20 -4.66 -3.25 -1.85
N LYS A 21 -4.94 -4.10 -2.85
CA LYS A 21 -5.92 -5.19 -2.73
C LYS A 21 -5.61 -6.15 -1.57
N CYS A 22 -4.36 -6.17 -1.09
CA CYS A 22 -3.96 -6.94 0.11
C CYS A 22 -4.40 -6.32 1.44
N GLY A 23 -5.08 -5.18 1.41
CA GLY A 23 -5.47 -4.44 2.61
C GLY A 23 -4.33 -3.62 3.23
N ALA A 24 -3.14 -3.60 2.62
CA ALA A 24 -2.04 -2.74 3.06
C ALA A 24 -2.29 -1.28 2.66
N ILE A 25 -2.03 -0.37 3.59
CA ILE A 25 -1.98 1.06 3.30
C ILE A 25 -0.54 1.43 2.93
N LEU A 26 -0.41 2.09 1.79
CA LEU A 26 0.87 2.43 1.18
C LEU A 26 0.90 3.93 0.87
N CYS A 27 2.10 4.51 0.81
CA CYS A 27 2.26 5.88 0.32
C CYS A 27 2.46 5.87 -1.20
N LEU A 28 2.41 7.04 -1.84
CA LEU A 28 2.60 7.22 -3.30
C LEU A 28 3.79 6.44 -3.87
N THR A 29 4.93 6.42 -3.17
CA THR A 29 6.15 5.72 -3.60
C THR A 29 6.07 4.19 -3.47
N HIS A 30 5.29 3.68 -2.52
CA HIS A 30 5.16 2.24 -2.27
C HIS A 30 3.81 1.70 -2.77
N ARG A 31 3.07 2.46 -3.58
CA ARG A 31 1.76 2.05 -4.10
C ARG A 31 1.84 0.82 -5.01
N TYR A 32 3.02 0.59 -5.59
CA TYR A 32 3.26 -0.51 -6.52
C TYR A 32 3.50 -1.84 -5.78
N PRO A 33 2.99 -2.96 -6.32
CA PRO A 33 3.13 -4.29 -5.73
C PRO A 33 4.57 -4.76 -5.64
N GLU A 34 5.45 -4.29 -6.51
CA GLU A 34 6.90 -4.54 -6.51
C GLU A 34 7.63 -3.92 -5.31
N ASN A 35 7.05 -2.91 -4.67
CA ASN A 35 7.64 -2.22 -3.52
C ASN A 35 7.16 -2.78 -2.17
N HIS A 36 6.33 -3.83 -2.18
CA HIS A 36 5.88 -4.49 -0.96
C HIS A 36 5.67 -5.98 -1.20
N ILE A 37 5.72 -6.79 -0.14
CA ILE A 37 5.40 -8.21 -0.26
C ILE A 37 3.87 -8.33 -0.32
N CYS A 38 3.31 -8.14 -1.52
CA CYS A 38 1.88 -8.32 -1.74
C CYS A 38 1.58 -9.82 -1.75
N THR A 39 0.84 -10.28 -0.75
CA THR A 39 0.45 -11.68 -0.59
C THR A 39 -0.82 -12.05 -1.35
N ILE A 40 -1.36 -11.11 -2.15
CA ILE A 40 -2.51 -11.38 -3.00
C ILE A 40 -1.98 -11.91 -4.32
N ASP A 41 -2.45 -13.09 -4.70
CA ASP A 41 -2.20 -13.63 -6.02
C ASP A 41 -2.92 -12.76 -7.06
N TYR A 42 -2.17 -11.94 -7.78
CA TYR A 42 -2.69 -11.11 -8.87
C TYR A 42 -3.07 -11.93 -10.12
N LYS A 43 -2.77 -13.24 -10.17
CA LYS A 43 -3.10 -14.12 -11.31
C LYS A 43 -4.52 -14.69 -11.23
N THR A 44 -5.23 -14.51 -10.13
CA THR A 44 -6.62 -14.99 -9.95
C THR A 44 -7.64 -13.87 -9.83
N GLN A 45 -7.59 -12.86 -10.70
CA GLN A 45 -8.73 -11.96 -10.95
C GLN A 45 -8.74 -11.42 -12.39
#